data_AF-A0A964QRU1-F1
#
_entry.id   AF-A0A964QRU1-F1
#
_cell.length_a   1.000
_cell.length_b   1.000
_cell.length_c   1.000
_cell.angle_alpha   90.00
_cell.angle_beta   90.00
_cell.angle_gamma   90.00
#
_symmetry.space_group_name_H-M   'P 1'
#
loop_
_entity.id
_entity.type
_entity.pdbx_description
1 polymer ?
#
loop_
_entity_poly.entity_id
_entity_poly.type
_entity_poly.pdbx_seq_one_letter_code
_entity_poly.pdbx_strand_id
1 'polypeptide(L)'
;MALFFITLVFPIQFDRQWLTLGWALEGTALLWLFQRVPHHGLRLVGAALLVTSFARLGLNSAVFQYHARSSTAIFNWYLYSFGTVTACLFGGAHLLTPPRERVFGVNVPALLNTLGTILAFLLVNIEIADFFSAPGQRVLTFKFSGHFGRDMSYTIAWALFALGLLLICIWKASRPGRYAALALLSVALLKLFFHDLVQLSALYRIGALFAVAVIATLASFAYQRFLPANEKPNPPKF
;
A
#
# COMPACT_ATOMS: atom_id res chain seq x y z
N MET A 1 -7.46 40.73 14.96
CA MET A 1 -6.28 40.62 14.06
C MET A 1 -5.22 39.63 14.55
N ALA A 2 -4.88 39.57 15.85
CA ALA A 2 -3.92 38.58 16.37
C ALA A 2 -4.35 37.10 16.19
N LEU A 3 -5.64 36.79 16.37
CA LEU A 3 -6.17 35.43 16.14
C LEU A 3 -6.10 34.97 14.68
N PHE A 4 -6.28 35.90 13.72
CA PHE A 4 -6.16 35.61 12.28
C PHE A 4 -4.70 35.35 11.89
N PHE A 5 -3.75 36.04 12.53
CA PHE A 5 -2.32 35.76 12.38
C PHE A 5 -1.91 34.44 13.02
N ILE A 6 -2.44 34.06 14.19
CA ILE A 6 -2.13 32.78 14.84
C ILE A 6 -2.68 31.60 14.03
N THR A 7 -3.85 31.73 13.40
CA THR A 7 -4.42 30.70 12.52
C THR A 7 -3.75 30.65 11.14
N LEU A 8 -3.16 31.74 10.64
CA LEU A 8 -2.38 31.77 9.40
C LEU A 8 -0.89 31.41 9.58
N VAL A 9 -0.32 31.60 10.77
CA VAL A 9 1.06 31.26 11.09
C VAL A 9 1.24 29.74 11.25
N PHE A 10 0.24 29.03 11.78
CA PHE A 10 0.30 27.57 11.90
C PHE A 10 0.49 26.83 10.55
N PRO A 11 -0.26 27.13 9.47
CA PRO A 11 -0.04 26.51 8.17
C PRO A 11 1.28 26.88 7.48
N ILE A 12 1.92 28.00 7.86
CA ILE A 12 3.08 28.55 7.16
C ILE A 12 4.42 28.10 7.79
N GLN A 13 4.43 27.75 9.08
CA GLN A 13 5.60 27.20 9.77
C GLN A 13 5.58 25.67 9.92
N PHE A 14 4.40 25.04 9.88
CA PHE A 14 4.35 23.59 9.80
C PHE A 14 4.72 23.19 8.38
N ASP A 15 5.91 22.60 8.23
CA ASP A 15 6.36 21.96 7.00
C ASP A 15 5.17 21.27 6.31
N ARG A 16 5.05 21.45 5.00
CA ARG A 16 3.95 21.00 4.13
C ARG A 16 3.42 19.58 4.46
N GLN A 17 4.24 18.75 5.08
CA GLN A 17 4.05 17.41 5.58
C GLN A 17 2.92 17.25 6.62
N TRP A 18 2.83 18.12 7.65
CA TRP A 18 1.84 18.01 8.73
C TRP A 18 0.41 18.27 8.25
N LEU A 19 0.28 19.06 7.19
CA LEU A 19 -1.00 19.30 6.53
C LEU A 19 -1.60 17.99 5.97
N THR A 20 -0.76 17.10 5.42
CA THR A 20 -1.23 15.80 4.90
C THR A 20 -1.66 14.86 6.02
N LEU A 21 -0.93 14.85 7.14
CA LEU A 21 -1.29 14.08 8.33
C LEU A 21 -2.59 14.61 8.96
N GLY A 22 -2.71 15.94 9.05
CA GLY A 22 -3.92 16.62 9.51
C GLY A 22 -5.14 16.22 8.68
N TRP A 23 -5.04 16.29 7.34
CA TRP A 23 -6.13 15.89 6.45
C TRP A 23 -6.49 14.40 6.56
N ALA A 24 -5.50 13.52 6.73
CA ALA A 24 -5.77 12.10 6.88
C ALA A 24 -6.49 11.80 8.20
N LEU A 25 -6.02 12.38 9.32
CA LEU A 25 -6.63 12.24 10.63
C LEU A 25 -8.02 12.88 10.69
N GLU A 26 -8.17 14.07 10.13
CA GLU A 26 -9.46 14.78 10.02
C GLU A 26 -10.44 13.97 9.16
N GLY A 27 -9.99 13.43 8.03
CA GLY A 27 -10.79 12.54 7.18
C GLY A 27 -11.29 11.31 7.95
N THR A 28 -10.42 10.64 8.71
CA THR A 28 -10.82 9.51 9.58
C THR A 28 -11.76 9.95 10.71
N ALA A 29 -11.48 11.09 11.36
CA ALA A 29 -12.30 11.61 12.45
C ALA A 29 -13.71 12.00 11.98
N LEU A 30 -13.84 12.57 10.79
CA LEU A 30 -15.13 12.88 10.17
C LEU A 30 -15.92 11.61 9.83
N LEU A 31 -15.25 10.56 9.34
CA LEU A 31 -15.89 9.26 9.11
C LEU A 31 -16.32 8.58 10.42
N TRP A 32 -15.56 8.77 11.50
CA TRP A 32 -15.96 8.32 12.83
C TRP A 32 -17.14 9.14 13.39
N LEU A 33 -17.11 10.46 13.24
CA LEU A 33 -18.20 11.35 13.66
C LEU A 33 -19.49 11.05 12.89
N PHE A 34 -19.39 10.68 11.61
CA PHE A 34 -20.52 10.24 10.81
C PHE A 34 -21.23 8.99 11.39
N GLN A 35 -20.51 8.13 12.12
CA GLN A 35 -21.16 7.01 12.81
C GLN A 35 -22.09 7.50 13.94
N ARG A 36 -21.77 8.65 14.56
CA ARG A 36 -22.57 9.28 15.63
C ARG A 36 -23.65 10.23 15.10
N VAL A 37 -23.36 10.97 14.03
CA VAL A 37 -24.28 11.93 13.41
C VAL A 37 -24.38 11.64 11.91
N PRO A 38 -25.44 10.94 11.45
CA PRO A 38 -25.54 10.44 10.07
C PRO A 38 -25.92 11.55 9.09
N HIS A 39 -24.99 12.45 8.79
CA HIS A 39 -25.14 13.48 7.76
C HIS A 39 -24.39 13.10 6.48
N HIS A 40 -25.06 13.14 5.33
CA HIS A 40 -24.50 12.66 4.04
C HIS A 40 -23.24 13.41 3.59
N GLY A 41 -23.17 14.73 3.82
CA GLY A 41 -22.01 15.56 3.47
C GLY A 41 -20.73 15.18 4.23
N LEU A 42 -20.86 14.78 5.50
CA LEU A 42 -19.71 14.45 6.35
C LEU A 42 -18.93 13.24 5.82
N ARG A 43 -19.67 12.27 5.25
CA ARG A 43 -19.10 11.08 4.61
C ARG A 43 -18.32 11.42 3.33
N LEU A 44 -18.85 12.32 2.51
CA LEU A 44 -18.20 12.75 1.28
C LEU A 44 -16.92 13.51 1.58
N VAL A 45 -16.97 14.45 2.52
CA VAL A 45 -15.81 15.24 2.94
C VAL A 45 -14.74 14.33 3.55
N GLY A 46 -15.10 13.42 4.45
CA GLY A 46 -14.14 12.48 5.04
C GLY A 46 -13.46 11.57 4.00
N ALA A 47 -14.23 11.03 3.05
CA ALA A 47 -13.67 10.24 1.95
C ALA A 47 -12.79 11.09 1.01
N ALA A 48 -13.23 12.31 0.67
CA ALA A 48 -12.48 13.23 -0.18
C ALA A 48 -11.14 13.63 0.44
N LEU A 49 -11.09 13.89 1.74
CA LEU A 49 -9.84 14.19 2.46
C LEU A 49 -8.86 13.02 2.43
N LEU A 50 -9.35 11.78 2.62
CA LEU A 50 -8.52 10.58 2.53
C LEU A 50 -7.98 10.36 1.12
N VAL A 51 -8.81 10.52 0.08
CA VAL A 51 -8.40 10.42 -1.33
C VAL A 51 -7.39 11.52 -1.68
N THR A 52 -7.60 12.74 -1.20
CA THR A 52 -6.68 13.87 -1.42
C THR A 52 -5.33 13.62 -0.74
N SER A 53 -5.34 13.07 0.47
CA SER A 53 -4.12 12.68 1.20
C SER A 53 -3.36 11.59 0.46
N PHE A 54 -4.06 10.60 -0.09
CA PHE A 54 -3.47 9.58 -0.96
C PHE A 54 -2.88 10.21 -2.23
N ALA A 55 -3.64 11.02 -2.97
CA ALA A 55 -3.20 11.64 -4.22
C ALA A 55 -1.93 12.47 -3.99
N ARG A 56 -1.88 13.20 -2.87
CA ARG A 56 -0.72 13.99 -2.49
C ARG A 56 0.52 13.16 -2.18
N LEU A 57 0.40 11.98 -1.56
CA LEU A 57 1.55 11.13 -1.26
C LEU A 57 1.95 10.24 -2.43
N GLY A 58 0.98 9.72 -3.20
CA GLY A 58 1.21 8.76 -4.27
C GLY A 58 1.49 9.38 -5.64
N LEU A 59 0.89 10.53 -5.97
CA LEU A 59 1.03 11.16 -7.30
C LEU A 59 2.04 12.31 -7.32
N ASN A 60 2.38 12.86 -6.16
CA ASN A 60 3.34 13.95 -6.08
C ASN A 60 4.76 13.41 -5.95
N SER A 61 5.43 13.22 -7.09
CA SER A 61 6.83 12.78 -7.17
C SER A 61 7.80 13.73 -6.45
N ALA A 62 7.40 14.98 -6.19
CA ALA A 62 8.24 15.93 -5.48
C ALA A 62 8.41 15.58 -3.98
N VAL A 63 7.51 14.77 -3.38
CA VAL A 63 7.66 14.26 -1.98
C VAL A 63 8.98 13.50 -1.80
N PHE A 64 9.48 12.87 -2.86
CA PHE A 64 10.75 12.14 -2.89
C PHE A 64 11.99 13.05 -3.02
N GLN A 65 11.80 14.31 -3.43
CA GLN A 65 12.89 15.28 -3.63
C GLN A 65 13.00 16.29 -2.48
N TYR A 66 11.95 16.41 -1.65
CA TYR A 66 11.90 17.45 -0.60
C TYR A 66 12.72 17.15 0.66
N HIS A 67 13.17 15.91 0.91
CA HIS A 67 13.77 15.57 2.22
C HIS A 67 15.13 14.89 2.11
N ALA A 68 16.09 15.44 2.87
CA ALA A 68 17.30 14.73 3.25
C ALA A 68 16.96 13.68 4.31
N ARG A 69 17.54 12.48 4.14
CA ARG A 69 17.35 11.28 4.99
C ARG A 69 17.33 11.61 6.49
N SER A 70 16.36 11.04 7.23
CA SER A 70 16.47 10.94 8.69
C SER A 70 17.67 10.05 9.06
N SER A 71 18.33 10.33 10.18
CA SER A 71 19.55 9.62 10.62
C SER A 71 19.31 8.15 11.02
N THR A 72 18.05 7.72 11.12
CA THR A 72 17.64 6.35 11.48
C THR A 72 17.04 5.61 10.28
N ALA A 73 17.65 4.47 9.91
CA ALA A 73 17.32 3.70 8.69
C ALA A 73 15.97 2.94 8.72
N ILE A 74 15.26 2.86 9.85
CA ILE A 74 13.99 2.10 9.99
C ILE A 74 12.87 3.00 10.53
N PHE A 75 13.17 3.93 11.43
CA PHE A 75 12.22 4.97 11.86
C PHE A 75 12.45 6.24 11.05
N ASN A 76 12.16 6.14 9.75
CA ASN A 76 12.24 7.27 8.84
C ASN A 76 10.89 8.01 8.77
N TRP A 77 10.93 9.29 8.42
CA TRP A 77 9.75 10.12 8.22
C TRP A 77 8.78 9.55 7.17
N TYR A 78 9.29 8.84 6.17
CA TYR A 78 8.48 8.14 5.18
C TYR A 78 7.58 7.08 5.83
N LEU A 79 8.12 6.26 6.74
CA LEU A 79 7.35 5.29 7.53
C LEU A 79 6.20 5.96 8.30
N TYR A 80 6.48 7.08 8.98
CA TYR A 80 5.45 7.80 9.74
C TYR A 80 4.36 8.37 8.83
N SER A 81 4.74 9.13 7.80
CA SER A 81 3.78 9.82 6.93
C SER A 81 2.95 8.84 6.09
N PHE A 82 3.58 7.93 5.34
CA PHE A 82 2.87 6.95 4.52
C PHE A 82 2.16 5.91 5.39
N GLY A 83 2.76 5.50 6.52
CA GLY A 83 2.16 4.54 7.45
C GLY A 83 0.89 5.07 8.11
N THR A 84 0.92 6.31 8.62
CA THR A 84 -0.28 6.93 9.21
C THR A 84 -1.40 7.10 8.19
N VAL A 85 -1.11 7.59 6.98
CA VAL A 85 -2.15 7.72 5.93
C VAL A 85 -2.70 6.36 5.51
N THR A 86 -1.84 5.34 5.41
CA THR A 86 -2.27 3.96 5.13
C THR A 86 -3.21 3.43 6.21
N ALA A 87 -2.87 3.64 7.49
CA ALA A 87 -3.72 3.26 8.62
C ALA A 87 -5.06 4.01 8.61
N CYS A 88 -5.06 5.32 8.31
CA CYS A 88 -6.26 6.14 8.14
C CYS A 88 -7.16 5.66 6.99
N LEU A 89 -6.58 5.22 5.87
CA LEU A 89 -7.32 4.66 4.74
C LEU A 89 -8.02 3.34 5.11
N PHE A 90 -7.31 2.42 5.77
CA PHE A 90 -7.91 1.17 6.25
C PHE A 90 -8.94 1.40 7.36
N GLY A 91 -8.66 2.30 8.30
CA GLY A 91 -9.59 2.71 9.35
C GLY A 91 -10.86 3.33 8.78
N GLY A 92 -10.73 4.25 7.81
CA GLY A 92 -11.85 4.85 7.09
C GLY A 92 -12.68 3.82 6.32
N ALA A 93 -12.03 2.84 5.69
CA ALA A 93 -12.72 1.73 5.03
C ALA A 93 -13.49 0.85 6.01
N HIS A 94 -12.92 0.57 7.19
CA HIS A 94 -13.57 -0.23 8.24
C HIS A 94 -14.77 0.51 8.85
N LEU A 95 -14.65 1.82 9.07
CA LEU A 95 -15.73 2.68 9.60
C LEU A 95 -16.92 2.82 8.65
N LEU A 96 -16.73 2.58 7.34
CA LEU A 96 -17.75 2.69 6.30
C LEU A 96 -18.35 1.34 5.88
N THR A 97 -18.28 0.31 6.73
CA THR A 97 -18.84 -1.03 6.48
C THR A 97 -20.37 -1.00 6.23
N PRO A 98 -20.94 -2.03 5.55
CA PRO A 98 -22.36 -2.07 5.17
C PRO A 98 -23.30 -1.83 6.37
N PRO A 99 -24.46 -1.15 6.20
CA PRO A 99 -25.15 -0.81 4.95
C PRO A 99 -24.75 0.54 4.31
N ARG A 100 -23.74 1.23 4.87
CA ARG A 100 -23.38 2.60 4.48
C ARG A 100 -22.18 2.66 3.51
N GLU A 101 -22.04 1.65 2.65
CA GLU A 101 -20.85 1.44 1.80
C GLU A 101 -20.85 2.27 0.50
N ARG A 102 -22.03 2.72 -0.01
CA ARG A 102 -22.12 3.40 -1.33
C ARG A 102 -22.28 4.92 -1.25
N VAL A 103 -21.38 5.69 -1.86
CA VAL A 103 -21.58 7.13 -2.16
C VAL A 103 -21.69 7.24 -3.67
N PHE A 104 -22.77 7.84 -4.19
CA PHE A 104 -23.01 7.96 -5.64
C PHE A 104 -22.88 6.64 -6.42
N GLY A 105 -23.25 5.50 -5.82
CA GLY A 105 -23.13 4.18 -6.44
C GLY A 105 -21.73 3.53 -6.37
N VAL A 106 -20.70 4.25 -5.90
CA VAL A 106 -19.34 3.73 -5.72
C VAL A 106 -19.17 3.11 -4.33
N ASN A 107 -18.58 1.90 -4.26
CA ASN A 107 -18.21 1.26 -2.99
C ASN A 107 -16.97 1.95 -2.39
N VAL A 108 -17.20 2.88 -1.46
CA VAL A 108 -16.14 3.69 -0.85
C VAL A 108 -15.17 2.84 -0.01
N PRO A 109 -15.63 1.88 0.83
CA PRO A 109 -14.73 0.95 1.50
C PRO A 109 -13.80 0.20 0.55
N ALA A 110 -14.30 -0.29 -0.58
CA ALA A 110 -13.47 -0.98 -1.57
C ALA A 110 -12.40 -0.03 -2.15
N LEU A 111 -12.78 1.19 -2.52
CA LEU A 111 -11.86 2.21 -2.99
C LEU A 111 -10.77 2.52 -1.94
N LEU A 112 -11.16 2.82 -0.70
CA LEU A 112 -10.21 3.16 0.37
C LEU A 112 -9.27 1.99 0.69
N ASN A 113 -9.75 0.75 0.69
CA ASN A 113 -8.89 -0.43 0.83
C ASN A 113 -7.89 -0.54 -0.32
N THR A 114 -8.31 -0.32 -1.58
CA THR A 114 -7.39 -0.38 -2.72
C THR A 114 -6.31 0.70 -2.66
N LEU A 115 -6.69 1.94 -2.33
CA LEU A 115 -5.75 3.05 -2.16
C LEU A 115 -4.78 2.77 -1.00
N GLY A 116 -5.29 2.23 0.12
CA GLY A 116 -4.47 1.79 1.26
C GLY A 116 -3.47 0.70 0.87
N THR A 117 -3.88 -0.30 0.09
CA THR A 117 -2.98 -1.36 -0.40
C THR A 117 -1.91 -0.80 -1.34
N ILE A 118 -2.27 0.12 -2.25
CA ILE A 118 -1.30 0.77 -3.14
C ILE A 118 -0.30 1.58 -2.32
N LEU A 119 -0.76 2.35 -1.33
CA LEU A 119 0.11 3.17 -0.50
C LEU A 119 1.02 2.31 0.40
N ALA A 120 0.52 1.20 0.93
CA ALA A 120 1.33 0.22 1.66
C ALA A 120 2.42 -0.39 0.78
N PHE A 121 2.09 -0.72 -0.47
CA PHE A 121 3.08 -1.23 -1.43
C PHE A 121 4.14 -0.17 -1.76
N LEU A 122 3.73 1.08 -1.99
CA LEU A 122 4.64 2.20 -2.19
C LEU A 122 5.57 2.39 -0.98
N LEU A 123 5.03 2.35 0.23
CA LEU A 123 5.81 2.46 1.47
C LEU A 123 6.91 1.40 1.53
N VAL A 124 6.60 0.13 1.26
CA VAL A 124 7.61 -0.94 1.22
C VAL A 124 8.73 -0.63 0.21
N ASN A 125 8.39 -0.11 -0.97
CA ASN A 125 9.39 0.25 -1.97
C ASN A 125 10.26 1.43 -1.53
N ILE A 126 9.68 2.42 -0.84
CA ILE A 126 10.37 3.59 -0.33
C ILE A 126 11.33 3.19 0.80
N GLU A 127 10.91 2.35 1.73
CA GLU A 127 11.76 1.86 2.83
C GLU A 127 12.98 1.08 2.30
N ILE A 128 12.78 0.25 1.28
CA ILE A 128 13.90 -0.45 0.61
C ILE A 128 14.82 0.55 -0.10
N ALA A 129 14.25 1.54 -0.79
CA ALA A 129 15.04 2.57 -1.47
C ALA A 129 15.89 3.36 -0.46
N ASP A 130 15.29 3.72 0.68
CA ASP A 130 15.94 4.47 1.72
C ASP A 130 17.03 3.65 2.41
N PHE A 131 16.75 2.40 2.80
CA PHE A 131 17.70 1.53 3.49
C PHE A 131 19.02 1.35 2.70
N PHE A 132 18.91 1.12 1.39
CA PHE A 132 20.06 0.89 0.51
C PHE A 132 20.69 2.17 -0.06
N SER A 133 20.16 3.35 0.23
CA SER A 133 20.79 4.62 -0.15
C SER A 133 21.94 4.95 0.81
N ALA A 134 23.11 5.28 0.26
CA ALA A 134 24.33 5.54 1.05
C ALA A 134 24.15 6.77 1.98
N PRO A 135 24.67 6.74 3.24
CA PRO A 135 24.61 7.88 4.15
C PRO A 135 25.28 9.12 3.50
N GLY A 136 24.52 10.21 3.34
CA GLY A 136 25.03 11.49 2.82
C GLY A 136 24.73 11.82 1.35
N GLN A 137 24.12 10.92 0.58
CA GLN A 137 23.61 11.24 -0.77
C GLN A 137 22.18 11.79 -0.68
N ARG A 138 21.97 13.04 -1.10
CA ARG A 138 20.69 13.80 -1.01
C ARG A 138 19.68 13.48 -2.12
N VAL A 139 19.95 12.48 -2.95
CA VAL A 139 19.12 12.12 -4.10
C VAL A 139 18.94 10.61 -4.13
N LEU A 140 17.68 10.15 -4.15
CA LEU A 140 17.32 8.77 -4.45
C LEU A 140 17.86 8.43 -5.84
N THR A 141 19.06 7.86 -5.88
CA THR A 141 19.66 7.49 -7.14
C THR A 141 19.19 6.08 -7.45
N PHE A 142 18.22 5.96 -8.36
CA PHE A 142 17.79 4.68 -8.94
C PHE A 142 18.90 4.11 -9.85
N LYS A 143 20.08 3.82 -9.29
CA LYS A 143 21.19 3.18 -10.00
C LYS A 143 20.93 1.69 -10.10
N PHE A 144 20.38 1.21 -11.20
CA PHE A 144 20.16 -0.21 -11.52
C PHE A 144 21.45 -1.05 -11.68
N SER A 145 22.62 -0.50 -11.34
CA SER A 145 23.92 -1.17 -11.42
C SER A 145 24.73 -0.87 -10.17
N GLY A 146 24.92 -1.86 -9.29
CA GLY A 146 25.89 -1.79 -8.19
C GLY A 146 25.49 -2.40 -6.84
N HIS A 147 24.20 -2.70 -6.60
CA HIS A 147 23.75 -3.28 -5.32
C HIS A 147 22.80 -4.46 -5.52
N PHE A 148 23.38 -5.62 -5.86
CA PHE A 148 22.70 -6.92 -5.90
C PHE A 148 21.74 -7.13 -4.72
N GLY A 149 22.14 -6.73 -3.51
CA GLY A 149 21.31 -6.82 -2.31
C GLY A 149 20.00 -6.01 -2.41
N ARG A 150 20.02 -4.81 -3.00
CA ARG A 150 18.83 -3.96 -3.12
C ARG A 150 17.80 -4.56 -4.09
N ASP A 151 18.27 -5.06 -5.23
CA ASP A 151 17.38 -5.60 -6.27
C ASP A 151 16.74 -6.92 -5.79
N MET A 152 17.49 -7.77 -5.08
CA MET A 152 16.95 -8.93 -4.37
C MET A 152 15.93 -8.53 -3.31
N SER A 153 16.21 -7.50 -2.50
CA SER A 153 15.29 -7.04 -1.45
C SER A 153 13.95 -6.59 -2.02
N TYR A 154 13.93 -5.87 -3.15
CA TYR A 154 12.69 -5.52 -3.83
C TYR A 154 11.89 -6.76 -4.23
N THR A 155 12.54 -7.75 -4.84
CA THR A 155 11.85 -8.95 -5.33
C THR A 155 11.31 -9.81 -4.19
N ILE A 156 12.11 -10.01 -3.13
CA ILE A 156 11.65 -10.71 -1.91
C ILE A 156 10.47 -9.96 -1.28
N ALA A 157 10.57 -8.64 -1.15
CA ALA A 157 9.50 -7.83 -0.56
C ALA A 157 8.22 -7.88 -1.39
N TRP A 158 8.31 -7.82 -2.72
CA TRP A 158 7.14 -7.92 -3.60
C TRP A 158 6.49 -9.30 -3.50
N ALA A 159 7.28 -10.38 -3.46
CA ALA A 159 6.77 -11.74 -3.31
C ALA A 159 6.06 -11.94 -1.95
N LEU A 160 6.68 -11.48 -0.86
CA LEU A 160 6.07 -11.54 0.48
C LEU A 160 4.81 -10.67 0.60
N PHE A 161 4.84 -9.45 0.04
CA PHE A 161 3.67 -8.57 0.02
C PHE A 161 2.53 -9.19 -0.77
N ALA A 162 2.81 -9.76 -1.95
CA ALA A 162 1.81 -10.43 -2.78
C ALA A 162 1.23 -11.68 -2.08
N LEU A 163 2.07 -12.48 -1.42
CA LEU A 163 1.63 -13.65 -0.65
C LEU A 163 0.73 -13.21 0.53
N GLY A 164 1.15 -12.21 1.30
CA GLY A 164 0.36 -11.67 2.41
C GLY A 164 -0.98 -11.10 1.94
N LEU A 165 -0.97 -10.33 0.84
CA LEU A 165 -2.19 -9.81 0.22
C LEU A 165 -3.11 -10.94 -0.25
N LEU A 166 -2.56 -11.99 -0.86
CA LEU A 166 -3.30 -13.17 -1.30
C LEU A 166 -4.00 -13.85 -0.12
N LEU A 167 -3.28 -14.09 0.98
CA LEU A 167 -3.83 -14.70 2.21
C LEU A 167 -4.97 -13.84 2.79
N ILE A 168 -4.77 -12.52 2.90
CA ILE A 168 -5.79 -11.59 3.40
C ILE A 168 -7.01 -11.58 2.47
N CYS A 169 -6.83 -11.54 1.15
CA CYS A 169 -7.94 -11.54 0.18
C CYS A 169 -8.70 -12.87 0.17
N ILE A 170 -8.02 -13.99 0.43
CA ILE A 170 -8.65 -15.30 0.61
C ILE A 170 -9.50 -15.30 1.88
N TRP A 171 -8.97 -14.83 3.03
CA TRP A 171 -9.73 -14.72 4.27
C TRP A 171 -10.94 -13.79 4.16
N LYS A 172 -10.80 -12.68 3.42
CA LYS A 172 -11.89 -11.74 3.15
C LYS A 172 -12.80 -12.14 1.98
N ALA A 173 -12.59 -13.31 1.37
CA ALA A 173 -13.34 -13.81 0.21
C ALA A 173 -13.46 -12.82 -0.98
N SER A 174 -12.47 -11.94 -1.17
CA SER A 174 -12.48 -10.93 -2.25
C SER A 174 -11.95 -11.50 -3.56
N ARG A 175 -12.85 -11.80 -4.51
CA ARG A 175 -12.47 -12.28 -5.86
C ARG A 175 -11.48 -11.34 -6.59
N PRO A 176 -11.75 -10.03 -6.74
CA PRO A 176 -10.83 -9.13 -7.46
C PRO A 176 -9.49 -8.95 -6.75
N GLY A 177 -9.47 -8.93 -5.40
CA GLY A 177 -8.24 -8.82 -4.63
C GLY A 177 -7.29 -10.00 -4.83
N ARG A 178 -7.83 -11.22 -4.97
CA ARG A 178 -7.03 -12.42 -5.26
C ARG A 178 -6.33 -12.34 -6.62
N TYR A 179 -7.03 -11.89 -7.67
CA TYR A 179 -6.41 -11.71 -8.98
C TYR A 179 -5.31 -10.65 -8.97
N ALA A 180 -5.53 -9.53 -8.26
CA ALA A 180 -4.50 -8.50 -8.10
C ALA A 180 -3.25 -9.04 -7.36
N ALA A 181 -3.45 -9.81 -6.30
CA ALA A 181 -2.34 -10.44 -5.57
C ALA A 181 -1.58 -11.47 -6.42
N LEU A 182 -2.29 -12.29 -7.20
CA LEU A 182 -1.67 -13.25 -8.13
C LEU A 182 -0.92 -12.55 -9.27
N ALA A 183 -1.47 -11.46 -9.80
CA ALA A 183 -0.79 -10.65 -10.81
C ALA A 183 0.51 -10.06 -10.25
N LEU A 184 0.47 -9.48 -9.04
CA LEU A 184 1.67 -8.95 -8.38
C LEU A 184 2.70 -10.05 -8.09
N LEU A 185 2.25 -11.23 -7.62
CA LEU A 185 3.13 -12.38 -7.39
C LEU A 185 3.79 -12.83 -8.71
N SER A 186 3.02 -12.88 -9.79
CA SER A 186 3.54 -13.23 -11.12
C SER A 186 4.59 -12.23 -11.59
N VAL A 187 4.36 -10.92 -11.40
CA VAL A 187 5.35 -9.87 -11.71
C VAL A 187 6.62 -10.03 -10.89
N ALA A 188 6.50 -10.31 -9.59
CA ALA A 188 7.65 -10.55 -8.72
C ALA A 188 8.46 -11.77 -9.17
N LEU A 189 7.80 -12.87 -9.53
CA LEU A 189 8.45 -14.07 -10.06
C LEU A 189 9.13 -13.80 -11.40
N LEU A 190 8.45 -13.15 -12.35
CA LEU A 190 9.05 -12.79 -13.64
C LEU A 190 10.31 -11.94 -13.44
N LYS A 191 10.25 -10.93 -12.55
CA LYS A 191 11.42 -10.12 -12.21
C LYS A 191 12.55 -10.99 -11.63
N LEU A 192 12.23 -11.91 -10.71
CA LEU A 192 13.21 -12.83 -10.15
C LEU A 192 13.90 -13.67 -11.24
N PHE A 193 13.13 -14.24 -12.16
CA PHE A 193 13.67 -15.14 -13.19
C PHE A 193 14.51 -14.39 -14.23
N PHE A 194 14.04 -13.25 -14.72
CA PHE A 194 14.67 -12.54 -15.83
C PHE A 194 15.78 -11.59 -15.41
N HIS A 195 15.67 -10.99 -14.22
CA HIS A 195 16.63 -9.98 -13.77
C HIS A 195 17.57 -10.51 -12.70
N ASP A 196 17.01 -11.14 -11.67
CA ASP A 196 17.74 -11.46 -10.46
C ASP A 196 18.58 -12.74 -10.59
N LEU A 197 18.01 -13.81 -11.17
CA LEU A 197 18.73 -15.07 -11.42
C LEU A 197 19.93 -14.89 -12.33
N VAL A 198 19.89 -13.93 -13.27
CA VAL A 198 21.01 -13.67 -14.18
C VAL A 198 22.24 -13.18 -13.42
N GLN A 199 22.04 -12.40 -12.35
CA GLN A 199 23.11 -11.82 -11.54
C GLN A 199 23.57 -12.73 -10.39
N LEU A 200 22.76 -13.72 -10.00
CA LEU A 200 23.05 -14.68 -8.94
C LEU A 200 24.15 -15.67 -9.36
N SER A 201 25.03 -16.05 -8.41
CA SER A 201 25.94 -17.20 -8.61
C SER A 201 25.15 -18.52 -8.51
N ALA A 202 25.70 -19.61 -9.09
CA ALA A 202 24.97 -20.88 -9.25
C ALA A 202 24.34 -21.41 -7.96
N LEU A 203 25.05 -21.32 -6.82
CA LEU A 203 24.55 -21.79 -5.53
C LEU A 203 23.31 -20.99 -5.05
N TYR A 204 23.33 -19.66 -5.18
CA TYR A 204 22.20 -18.84 -4.78
C TYR A 204 21.01 -18.94 -5.74
N ARG A 205 21.23 -19.26 -7.03
CA ARG A 205 20.14 -19.58 -7.97
C ARG A 205 19.34 -20.77 -7.49
N ILE A 206 20.01 -21.83 -7.02
CA ILE A 206 19.35 -23.03 -6.48
C ILE A 206 18.51 -22.66 -5.25
N GLY A 207 19.07 -21.90 -4.32
CA GLY A 207 18.33 -21.42 -3.13
C GLY A 207 17.12 -20.54 -3.48
N ALA A 208 17.27 -19.62 -4.44
CA ALA A 208 16.18 -18.77 -4.91
C ALA A 208 15.04 -19.58 -5.56
N LEU A 209 15.38 -20.57 -6.39
CA LEU A 209 14.38 -21.48 -6.99
C LEU A 209 13.65 -22.31 -5.93
N PHE A 210 14.35 -22.76 -4.89
CA PHE A 210 13.72 -23.45 -3.77
C PHE A 210 12.75 -22.54 -3.02
N ALA A 211 13.14 -21.29 -2.72
CA ALA A 211 12.25 -20.31 -2.09
C ALA A 211 11.00 -20.02 -2.94
N VAL A 212 11.16 -19.89 -4.26
CA VAL A 212 10.04 -19.77 -5.21
C VAL A 212 9.11 -20.97 -5.13
N ALA A 213 9.66 -22.18 -5.11
CA ALA A 213 8.86 -23.40 -5.02
C ALA A 213 8.05 -23.45 -3.72
N VAL A 214 8.63 -23.04 -2.60
CA VAL A 214 7.92 -22.92 -1.31
C VAL A 214 6.80 -21.88 -1.39
N ILE A 215 7.07 -20.67 -1.90
CA ILE A 215 6.07 -19.60 -2.04
C ILE A 215 4.93 -20.03 -2.97
N ALA A 216 5.25 -20.65 -4.11
CA ALA A 216 4.26 -21.15 -5.06
C ALA A 216 3.41 -22.27 -4.45
N THR A 217 4.02 -23.16 -3.65
CA THR A 217 3.29 -24.22 -2.94
C THR A 217 2.35 -23.63 -1.89
N LEU A 218 2.80 -22.63 -1.11
CA LEU A 218 1.95 -21.92 -0.15
C LEU A 218 0.80 -21.19 -0.83
N ALA A 219 1.07 -20.50 -1.95
CA ALA A 219 0.04 -19.83 -2.74
C ALA A 219 -0.96 -20.82 -3.34
N SER A 220 -0.47 -21.95 -3.87
CA SER A 220 -1.30 -23.03 -4.41
C SER A 220 -2.17 -23.67 -3.34
N PHE A 221 -1.60 -23.99 -2.16
CA PHE A 221 -2.34 -24.52 -1.03
C PHE A 221 -3.43 -23.54 -0.55
N ALA A 222 -3.06 -22.25 -0.44
CA ALA A 222 -4.02 -21.20 -0.09
C ALA A 222 -5.14 -21.08 -1.13
N TYR A 223 -4.84 -21.29 -2.42
CA TYR A 223 -5.85 -21.27 -3.48
C TYR A 223 -6.75 -22.52 -3.45
N GLN A 224 -6.17 -23.71 -3.34
CA GLN A 224 -6.86 -25.00 -3.37
C GLN A 224 -7.79 -25.21 -2.18
N ARG A 225 -7.36 -24.83 -0.97
CA ARG A 225 -8.16 -24.97 0.26
C ARG A 225 -9.48 -24.20 0.21
N PHE A 226 -9.61 -23.24 -0.72
CA PHE A 226 -10.78 -22.37 -0.85
C PHE A 226 -11.43 -22.43 -2.23
N LEU A 227 -11.14 -23.46 -3.06
CA LEU A 227 -12.05 -23.80 -4.15
C LEU A 227 -13.39 -24.23 -3.50
N PRO A 228 -14.49 -23.51 -3.75
CA PRO A 228 -15.80 -24.00 -3.36
C PRO A 228 -16.05 -25.29 -4.15
N ALA A 229 -16.38 -26.37 -3.45
CA ALA A 229 -16.87 -27.62 -4.04
C ALA A 229 -18.29 -27.46 -4.66
N ASN A 230 -18.56 -26.40 -5.43
CA ASN A 230 -19.88 -26.15 -6.01
C ASN A 230 -19.82 -25.14 -7.18
N GLU A 231 -19.27 -25.58 -8.31
CA GLU A 231 -19.90 -25.26 -9.59
C GLU A 231 -20.62 -26.55 -10.02
N LYS A 232 -21.87 -26.71 -9.56
CA LYS A 232 -22.77 -27.67 -10.20
C LYS A 232 -22.95 -27.18 -11.63
N PRO A 233 -22.64 -27.99 -12.66
CA PRO A 233 -22.96 -27.61 -14.03
C PRO A 233 -24.47 -27.38 -14.11
N ASN A 234 -24.87 -26.22 -14.62
CA ASN A 234 -26.28 -25.98 -14.93
C ASN A 234 -26.74 -27.11 -15.87
N PRO A 235 -27.85 -27.80 -15.57
CA PRO A 235 -28.36 -28.79 -16.49
C PRO A 235 -28.69 -28.12 -17.83
N PRO A 236 -28.47 -28.82 -18.95
CA PRO A 236 -28.78 -28.27 -20.27
C PRO A 236 -30.25 -27.87 -20.31
N LYS A 237 -30.50 -26.63 -20.74
CA LYS A 237 -31.83 -26.18 -21.11
C LYS A 237 -32.19 -26.92 -22.41
N PHE A 238 -33.05 -27.91 -22.30
CA PHE A 238 -33.79 -28.48 -23.44
C PHE A 238 -35.05 -27.67 -23.66
#